data_AF-A0A1H8IP81-F1
#
_entry.id   AF-A0A1H8IP81-F1
#
_cell.length_a   1.000
_cell.length_b   1.000
_cell.length_c   1.000
_cell.angle_alpha   90.00
_cell.angle_beta   90.00
_cell.angle_gamma   90.00
#
_symmetry.space_group_name_H-M   'P 1'
#
loop_
_entity.id
_entity.type
_entity.pdbx_description
1 polymer ?
#
loop_
_entity_poly.entity_id
_entity_poly.type
_entity_poly.pdbx_seq_one_letter_code
_entity_poly.pdbx_strand_id
1 'polypeptide(L)' 'MSKTKQNWRLMHGLMISFYLLGLLAFVVIGDLSAPVNRVLFTVFLIIIIQEIFKYVQRLRRDLNKL' A
#
# COMPACT_ATOMS: atom_id res chain seq x y z
N MET A 1 7.39 19.02 17.86
CA MET A 1 6.56 18.38 16.81
C MET A 1 6.65 16.87 17.02
N SER A 2 5.55 16.22 17.44
CA SER A 2 5.53 14.87 18.04
C SER A 2 6.21 13.79 17.18
N LYS A 3 7.23 13.10 17.74
CA LYS A 3 7.95 11.97 17.12
C LYS A 3 7.00 10.89 16.55
N THR A 4 5.81 10.75 17.13
CA THR A 4 4.76 9.81 16.70
C THR A 4 4.18 10.17 15.33
N LYS A 5 4.05 11.47 15.00
CA LYS A 5 3.55 11.93 13.69
C LYS A 5 4.55 11.67 12.55
N GLN A 6 5.85 11.67 12.85
CA GLN A 6 6.88 11.42 11.84
C GLN A 6 7.07 9.91 11.58
N ASN A 7 6.96 9.08 12.63
CA ASN A 7 7.10 7.63 12.49
C ASN A 7 6.00 6.99 11.62
N TRP A 8 4.74 7.43 11.70
CA TRP A 8 3.67 6.79 10.91
C TRP A 8 3.82 7.05 9.41
N ARG A 9 4.27 8.25 9.01
CA ARG A 9 4.51 8.59 7.59
C ARG A 9 5.60 7.70 7.01
N LEU A 10 6.69 7.50 7.75
CA LEU A 10 7.79 6.62 7.32
C LEU A 10 7.34 5.17 7.20
N MET A 11 6.60 4.65 8.19
CA MET A 11 6.12 3.27 8.14
C MET A 11 5.15 3.04 6.97
N HIS A 12 4.19 3.96 6.73
CA HIS A 12 3.30 3.83 5.57
C HIS A 12 4.04 3.97 4.24
N GLY A 13 5.00 4.89 4.14
CA GLY A 13 5.84 5.02 2.94
C GLY A 13 6.63 3.74 2.64
N LEU A 14 7.15 3.08 3.68
CA LEU A 14 7.86 1.81 3.57
C LEU A 14 6.91 0.67 3.17
N MET A 15 5.71 0.61 3.74
CA MET A 15 4.68 -0.38 3.36
C MET A 15 4.25 -0.23 1.90
N ILE A 16 4.00 1.00 1.43
CA ILE A 16 3.63 1.27 0.03
C ILE A 16 4.76 0.83 -0.91
N SER A 17 6.02 1.13 -0.56
CA SER A 17 7.19 0.70 -1.33
C SER A 17 7.30 -0.83 -1.40
N PHE A 18 7.07 -1.52 -0.28
CA PHE A 18 7.05 -2.98 -0.23
C PHE A 18 5.93 -3.57 -1.08
N TYR A 19 4.75 -2.96 -1.07
CA TYR A 19 3.65 -3.40 -1.93
C TYR A 19 3.92 -3.18 -3.41
N LEU A 20 4.55 -2.07 -3.79
CA LEU A 20 4.99 -1.83 -5.17
C LEU A 20 6.00 -2.88 -5.63
N LEU A 21 6.98 -3.23 -4.78
CA LEU A 21 7.92 -4.31 -5.04
C LEU A 21 7.20 -5.66 -5.21
N GLY A 22 6.23 -5.96 -4.34
CA GLY A 22 5.40 -7.15 -4.47
C GLY A 22 4.62 -7.20 -5.78
N LEU A 23 4.08 -6.06 -6.22
CA LEU A 23 3.37 -5.94 -7.50
C LEU A 23 4.32 -6.21 -8.69
N LEU A 24 5.51 -5.61 -8.67
CA LEU A 24 6.53 -5.82 -9.69
C LEU A 24 6.98 -7.28 -9.74
N ALA A 25 7.23 -7.90 -8.59
CA ALA A 25 7.56 -9.32 -8.51
C ALA A 25 6.43 -10.20 -9.08
N PHE A 26 5.17 -9.86 -8.79
CA PHE A 26 4.01 -10.57 -9.33
C PHE A 26 3.87 -10.42 -10.84
N VAL A 27 4.21 -9.27 -11.42
CA VAL A 27 4.17 -9.06 -12.88
C VAL A 27 5.34 -9.75 -13.58
N VAL A 28 6.52 -9.77 -12.96
CA VAL A 28 7.73 -10.38 -13.55
C VAL A 28 7.73 -11.90 -13.46
N ILE A 29 7.26 -12.45 -12.33
CA ILE A 29 7.34 -13.89 -12.02
C ILE A 29 5.98 -14.58 -12.19
N GLY A 30 4.89 -13.87 -11.92
CA GLY A 30 3.55 -14.44 -11.90
C GLY A 30 2.96 -14.60 -13.30
N ASP A 31 2.71 -15.85 -13.70
CA ASP A 31 1.88 -16.13 -14.85
C ASP A 31 0.42 -15.77 -14.55
N LEU A 32 -0.04 -14.61 -15.03
CA LEU A 32 -1.41 -14.11 -14.85
C LEU A 32 -2.48 -14.89 -15.63
N SER A 33 -2.07 -15.86 -16.46
CA SER A 33 -2.98 -16.80 -17.12
C SER A 33 -3.51 -17.85 -16.13
N ALA A 34 -2.72 -18.19 -15.10
CA ALA A 34 -3.13 -19.10 -14.06
C ALA A 34 -4.25 -18.47 -13.19
N PRO A 35 -5.39 -19.16 -12.98
CA PRO A 35 -6.50 -18.63 -12.19
C PRO A 35 -6.08 -18.21 -10.77
N VAL A 36 -5.20 -19.00 -10.14
CA VAL A 36 -4.69 -18.74 -8.79
C VAL A 36 -3.92 -17.41 -8.73
N ASN A 37 -3.02 -17.17 -9.68
CA ASN A 37 -2.22 -15.94 -9.73
C ASN A 37 -3.10 -14.72 -9.97
N ARG A 38 -4.15 -14.85 -10.80
CA ARG A 38 -5.12 -13.77 -11.04
C ARG A 38 -5.91 -13.40 -9.77
N VAL A 39 -6.34 -14.40 -9.00
CA VAL A 39 -7.01 -14.16 -7.71
C VAL A 39 -6.06 -13.49 -6.72
N LEU A 40 -4.84 -14.03 -6.57
CA LEU A 40 -3.83 -13.46 -5.68
C LEU A 40 -3.49 -12.01 -6.05
N PHE A 41 -3.31 -11.73 -7.33
CA PHE A 41 -3.06 -10.37 -7.83
C PHE A 41 -4.23 -9.42 -7.51
N THR A 42 -5.47 -9.88 -7.69
CA THR A 42 -6.66 -9.09 -7.40
C THR A 42 -6.78 -8.78 -5.90
N VAL A 43 -6.58 -9.77 -5.04
CA VAL A 43 -6.57 -9.58 -3.57
C VAL A 43 -5.46 -8.62 -3.18
N PHE A 44 -4.27 -8.78 -3.76
CA PHE A 44 -3.14 -7.93 -3.47
C PHE A 44 -3.41 -6.47 -3.88
N LEU A 45 -3.98 -6.23 -5.07
CA LEU A 45 -4.40 -4.89 -5.49
C LEU A 45 -5.42 -4.27 -4.53
N ILE A 46 -6.39 -5.04 -4.05
CA ILE A 46 -7.37 -4.56 -3.07
C ILE A 46 -6.68 -4.11 -1.78
N ILE A 47 -5.70 -4.87 -1.28
CA ILE A 47 -4.92 -4.52 -0.09
C ILE A 47 -4.18 -3.19 -0.30
N ILE A 48 -3.53 -3.00 -1.45
CA ILE A 48 -2.83 -1.76 -1.79
C ILE A 48 -3.79 -0.57 -1.79
N ILE A 49 -4.93 -0.71 -2.48
CA ILE A 49 -5.94 0.35 -2.56
C ILE A 49 -6.43 0.72 -1.16
N GLN A 50 -6.75 -0.26 -0.32
CA GLN A 50 -7.16 -0.01 1.06
C GLN A 50 -6.10 0.73 1.88
N GLU A 51 -4.82 0.38 1.73
CA GLU A 51 -3.74 1.05 2.44
C GLU A 51 -3.55 2.49 1.97
N ILE A 52 -3.66 2.74 0.65
CA ILE A 52 -3.64 4.10 0.10
C ILE A 52 -4.81 4.91 0.66
N PHE A 53 -6.02 4.35 0.70
CA PHE A 53 -7.18 5.04 1.28
C PHE A 53 -6.97 5.38 2.76
N LYS A 54 -6.44 4.45 3.57
CA LYS A 54 -6.10 4.70 4.98
C LYS A 54 -5.05 5.82 5.12
N TYR A 55 -4.02 5.79 4.27
CA TYR A 55 -2.97 6.80 4.25
C TYR A 55 -3.54 8.18 3.93
N VAL A 56 -4.30 8.31 2.83
CA VAL A 56 -4.91 9.57 2.39
C VAL A 56 -5.91 10.08 3.43
N GLN A 57 -6.73 9.20 4.01
CA GLN A 57 -7.69 9.60 5.04
C GLN A 57 -6.97 10.15 6.29
N ARG A 58 -5.88 9.51 6.72
CA ARG A 58 -5.08 9.99 7.85
C ARG A 58 -4.36 11.29 7.52
N LEU A 59 -3.81 11.41 6.30
CA LEU A 59 -3.18 12.64 5.82
C LEU A 59 -4.16 13.82 5.81
N ARG A 60 -5.38 13.60 5.30
CA ARG A 60 -6.45 14.62 5.27
C ARG A 60 -6.87 15.04 6.69
N ARG A 61 -6.96 14.09 7.63
CA ARG A 61 -7.22 14.42 9.05
C ARG A 61 -6.10 15.23 9.69
N ASP A 62 -4.84 14.96 9.34
CA ASP A 62 -3.72 15.73 9.85
C ASP A 62 -3.65 17.13 9.24
N LEU A 63 -4.03 17.30 7.97
CA LEU A 63 -4.11 18.58 7.28
C LEU A 63 -5.25 19.46 7.80
N ASN A 64 -6.43 18.89 8.08
CA ASN A 64 -7.57 19.62 8.65
C ASN A 64 -7.41 19.97 10.15
N LYS A 65 -6.35 19.46 10.81
CA LYS A 65 -6.03 19.75 12.22
C LYS A 65 -4.94 20.83 12.37
N LEU A 66 -4.43 21.35 11.25
CA LEU A 66 -3.55 22.52 11.15
C LEU A 66 -4.40 23.74 10.82
#